data_AF-A0A2R5LBM1-F1
#
_entry.id   AF-A0A2R5LBM1-F1
#
_cell.length_a   1.000
_cell.length_b   1.000
_cell.length_c   1.000
_cell.angle_alpha   90.00
_cell.angle_beta   90.00
_cell.angle_gamma   90.00
#
_symmetry.space_group_name_H-M   'P 1'
#
loop_
_entity.id
_entity.type
_entity.pdbx_description
1 polymer ?
#
loop_
_entity_poly.entity_id
_entity_poly.type
_entity_poly.pdbx_seq_one_letter_code
_entity_poly.pdbx_strand_id
1 'polypeptide(L)'
;EDREPFSNLLYELKALWKETGFTENEKSFQLAFKSDIPRRTLHHCRSVEDLMNTLLDQELVTAFHLEKLKAIAELLHCEEGTRLLALYEKLRMPEEQGSAEGNRCSLCQVSGPSYPGDRGHGLPSLTIVHQPTKREIEAFAGILYISEYHASYWRCLVRELPPGLQVPERDIFALGKQKCVLPKEGQCGNRCTCLRVLLLWRECHTDSATLKVIINAARSSENAKLKEIANVLSSGSYMKYCVNSQCIVIACGMRSCKQYKDVYTVEMLANHLAKEVTG
;
A
#
# COMPACT_ATOMS: atom_id res chain seq x y z
N GLU A 1 18.91 12.36 -17.65
CA GLU A 1 17.45 12.16 -17.58
C GLU A 1 17.17 11.24 -16.42
N ASP A 2 16.69 11.76 -15.30
CA ASP A 2 16.43 10.96 -14.11
C ASP A 2 15.06 10.28 -14.26
N ARG A 3 15.02 8.99 -14.64
CA ARG A 3 13.77 8.22 -14.61
C ARG A 3 13.50 7.72 -13.19
N GLU A 4 12.23 7.50 -12.86
CA GLU A 4 11.82 6.96 -11.55
C GLU A 4 12.52 5.62 -11.23
N PRO A 5 12.77 5.25 -9.96
CA PRO A 5 13.52 4.03 -9.61
C PRO A 5 12.94 2.75 -10.21
N PHE A 6 11.61 2.66 -10.28
CA PHE A 6 10.94 1.54 -10.94
C PHE A 6 11.12 1.59 -12.46
N SER A 7 11.02 2.77 -13.08
CA SER A 7 11.29 2.96 -14.50
C SER A 7 12.74 2.66 -14.86
N ASN A 8 13.70 2.93 -13.96
CA ASN A 8 15.10 2.54 -14.13
C ASN A 8 15.25 1.02 -14.08
N LEU A 9 14.64 0.35 -13.09
CA LEU A 9 14.61 -1.11 -13.04
C LEU A 9 14.02 -1.69 -14.32
N LEU A 10 12.85 -1.22 -14.75
CA LEU A 10 12.22 -1.69 -15.98
C LEU A 10 13.09 -1.45 -17.21
N TYR A 11 13.79 -0.32 -17.28
CA TYR A 11 14.71 -0.02 -18.36
C TYR A 11 15.92 -0.96 -18.37
N GLU A 12 16.54 -1.19 -17.21
CA GLU A 12 17.67 -2.10 -17.08
C GLU A 12 17.27 -3.55 -17.40
N LEU A 13 16.12 -4.02 -16.90
CA LEU A 13 15.59 -5.34 -17.21
C LEU A 13 15.26 -5.50 -18.70
N LYS A 14 14.63 -4.48 -19.31
CA LYS A 14 14.37 -4.48 -20.76
C LYS A 14 15.66 -4.54 -21.57
N ALA A 15 16.68 -3.78 -21.18
CA ALA A 15 17.98 -3.81 -21.85
C ALA A 15 18.65 -5.18 -21.71
N LEU A 16 18.60 -5.76 -20.50
CA LEU A 16 19.20 -7.05 -20.18
C LEU A 16 18.51 -8.21 -20.91
N TRP A 17 17.18 -8.16 -21.07
CA TRP A 17 16.39 -9.21 -21.71
C TRP A 17 16.13 -8.99 -23.20
N LYS A 18 16.67 -7.92 -23.78
CA LYS A 18 16.54 -7.62 -25.21
C LYS A 18 17.21 -8.68 -26.09
N GLU A 19 18.30 -9.26 -25.59
CA GLU A 19 19.14 -10.22 -26.32
C GLU A 19 18.87 -11.69 -25.92
N THR A 20 17.95 -11.95 -24.99
CA THR A 20 17.65 -13.31 -24.54
C THR A 20 16.61 -14.00 -25.43
N GLY A 21 16.83 -15.30 -25.69
CA GLY A 21 16.05 -16.12 -26.62
C GLY A 21 14.60 -16.36 -26.19
N PHE A 22 13.72 -15.37 -26.36
CA PHE A 22 12.29 -15.49 -26.08
C PHE A 22 11.65 -16.66 -26.84
N THR A 23 12.03 -16.84 -28.11
CA THR A 23 11.52 -17.90 -28.99
C THR A 23 11.90 -19.31 -28.54
N GLU A 24 13.03 -19.47 -27.86
CA GLU A 24 13.49 -20.78 -27.34
C GLU A 24 12.65 -21.21 -26.13
N ASN A 25 12.13 -20.25 -25.38
CA ASN A 25 11.35 -20.45 -24.16
C ASN A 25 9.85 -20.13 -24.31
N GLU A 26 9.37 -19.91 -25.54
CA GLU A 26 8.01 -19.41 -25.82
C GLU A 26 6.92 -20.26 -25.17
N LYS A 27 7.04 -21.60 -25.22
CA LYS A 27 6.08 -22.52 -24.60
C LYS A 27 6.04 -22.38 -23.07
N SER A 28 7.20 -22.16 -22.44
CA SER A 28 7.31 -21.98 -21.00
C SER A 28 6.68 -20.66 -20.56
N PHE A 29 6.89 -19.58 -21.32
CA PHE A 29 6.19 -18.30 -21.12
C PHE A 29 4.67 -18.46 -21.30
N GLN A 30 4.23 -19.11 -22.38
CA GLN A 30 2.81 -19.34 -22.60
C GLN A 30 2.16 -20.10 -21.44
N LEU A 31 2.84 -21.11 -20.89
CA LEU A 31 2.33 -21.87 -19.75
C LEU A 31 2.31 -21.07 -18.45
N ALA A 32 3.32 -20.25 -18.20
CA ALA A 32 3.45 -19.45 -16.98
C ALA A 32 2.44 -18.30 -16.90
N PHE A 33 2.06 -17.71 -18.04
CA PHE A 33 1.24 -16.50 -18.09
C PHE A 33 -0.19 -16.70 -18.64
N LYS A 34 -0.58 -17.92 -19.06
CA LYS A 34 -1.91 -18.22 -19.62
C LYS A 34 -3.09 -17.89 -18.70
N SER A 35 -2.88 -17.88 -17.38
CA SER A 35 -3.92 -17.57 -16.38
C SER A 35 -4.17 -16.08 -16.23
N ASP A 36 -3.15 -15.26 -16.55
CA ASP A 36 -3.15 -13.83 -16.26
C ASP A 36 -3.37 -13.00 -17.53
N ILE A 37 -2.84 -13.46 -18.67
CA ILE A 37 -2.93 -12.76 -19.96
C ILE A 37 -3.86 -13.54 -20.90
N PRO A 38 -4.84 -12.88 -21.55
CA PRO A 38 -5.68 -13.52 -22.56
C PRO A 38 -4.86 -14.22 -23.63
N ARG A 39 -5.22 -15.46 -23.96
CA ARG A 39 -4.47 -16.34 -24.86
C ARG A 39 -4.16 -15.69 -26.21
N ARG A 40 -5.10 -14.88 -26.75
CA ARG A 40 -4.89 -14.11 -27.98
C ARG A 40 -3.74 -13.12 -27.82
N THR A 41 -3.76 -12.28 -26.76
CA THR A 41 -2.71 -11.30 -26.47
C THR A 41 -1.35 -11.96 -26.26
N LEU A 42 -1.32 -13.07 -25.52
CA LEU A 42 -0.09 -13.81 -25.25
C LEU A 42 0.55 -14.38 -26.53
N HIS A 43 -0.25 -14.82 -27.50
CA HIS A 43 0.24 -15.25 -28.82
C HIS A 43 0.79 -14.10 -29.69
N HIS A 44 0.48 -12.84 -29.37
CA HIS A 44 1.01 -11.69 -30.11
C HIS A 44 2.31 -11.16 -29.50
N CYS A 45 2.72 -11.62 -28.32
CA CYS A 45 4.00 -11.27 -27.72
C CYS A 45 5.12 -12.00 -28.50
N ARG A 46 6.02 -11.24 -29.14
CA ARG A 46 7.13 -11.79 -29.93
C ARG A 46 8.48 -11.64 -29.24
N SER A 47 8.52 -10.91 -28.14
CA SER A 47 9.71 -10.64 -27.35
C SER A 47 9.37 -10.58 -25.86
N VAL A 48 10.41 -10.66 -25.01
CA VAL A 48 10.27 -10.40 -23.57
C VAL A 48 9.77 -8.97 -23.34
N GLU A 49 10.19 -8.02 -24.16
CA GLU A 49 9.74 -6.63 -24.06
C GLU A 49 8.23 -6.49 -24.32
N ASP A 50 7.68 -7.17 -25.34
CA ASP A 50 6.24 -7.18 -25.60
C ASP A 50 5.45 -7.77 -24.43
N LEU A 51 5.97 -8.85 -23.84
CA LEU A 51 5.38 -9.48 -22.67
C LEU A 51 5.41 -8.53 -21.46
N MET A 52 6.55 -7.88 -21.21
CA MET A 52 6.68 -6.90 -20.12
C MET A 52 5.73 -5.71 -20.32
N ASN A 53 5.63 -5.17 -21.53
CA ASN A 53 4.71 -4.08 -21.84
C ASN A 53 3.27 -4.51 -21.61
N THR A 54 2.89 -5.71 -22.06
CA THR A 54 1.55 -6.27 -21.82
C THR A 54 1.26 -6.42 -20.32
N LEU A 55 2.24 -6.85 -19.53
CA LEU A 55 2.09 -6.99 -18.08
C LEU A 55 1.97 -5.63 -17.37
N LEU A 56 2.64 -4.59 -17.88
CA LEU A 56 2.53 -3.23 -17.37
C LEU A 56 1.18 -2.60 -17.76
N ASP A 57 0.76 -2.73 -19.02
CA ASP A 57 -0.51 -2.20 -19.54
C ASP A 57 -1.73 -2.82 -18.85
N GLN A 58 -1.62 -4.06 -18.40
CA GLN A 58 -2.67 -4.76 -17.63
C GLN A 58 -2.49 -4.62 -16.11
N GLU A 59 -1.55 -3.79 -15.66
CA GLU A 59 -1.24 -3.55 -14.23
C GLU A 59 -0.90 -4.83 -13.43
N LEU A 60 -0.46 -5.89 -14.13
CA LEU A 60 -0.04 -7.16 -13.52
C LEU A 60 1.36 -7.05 -12.91
N VAL A 61 2.15 -6.07 -13.36
CA VAL A 61 3.45 -5.67 -12.83
C VAL A 61 3.38 -4.21 -12.42
N THR A 62 3.85 -3.91 -11.22
CA THR A 62 3.93 -2.52 -10.70
C THR A 62 5.20 -2.37 -9.88
N ALA A 63 5.54 -1.14 -9.48
CA ALA A 63 6.60 -0.88 -8.51
C ALA A 63 6.43 -1.71 -7.23
N PHE A 64 5.18 -2.09 -6.92
CA PHE A 64 4.84 -2.85 -5.74
C PHE A 64 4.86 -4.37 -5.92
N HIS A 65 4.71 -4.84 -7.15
CA HIS A 65 4.44 -6.22 -7.51
C HIS A 65 5.36 -6.70 -8.63
N LEU A 66 6.40 -7.45 -8.24
CA LEU A 66 7.47 -7.87 -9.14
C LEU A 66 7.43 -9.37 -9.46
N GLU A 67 6.50 -10.14 -8.90
CA GLU A 67 6.44 -11.60 -9.02
C GLU A 67 6.43 -12.09 -10.47
N LYS A 68 5.74 -11.38 -11.35
CA LYS A 68 5.72 -11.69 -12.78
C LYS A 68 7.07 -11.37 -13.46
N LEU A 69 7.78 -10.33 -13.01
CA LEU A 69 9.15 -10.05 -13.47
C LEU A 69 10.15 -11.09 -12.95
N LYS A 70 9.99 -11.57 -11.71
CA LYS A 70 10.80 -12.67 -11.16
C LYS A 70 10.60 -13.95 -11.94
N ALA A 71 9.35 -14.30 -12.25
CA ALA A 71 9.04 -15.45 -13.09
C ALA A 71 9.67 -15.35 -14.49
N ILE A 72 9.72 -14.14 -15.09
CA ILE A 72 10.45 -13.92 -16.33
C ILE A 72 11.96 -14.16 -16.14
N ALA A 73 12.57 -13.59 -15.09
CA ALA A 73 14.00 -13.76 -14.81
C ALA A 73 14.38 -15.24 -14.62
N GLU A 74 13.54 -16.00 -13.91
CA GLU A 74 13.70 -17.44 -13.71
C GLU A 74 13.59 -18.24 -15.02
N LEU A 75 12.58 -17.95 -15.85
CA LEU A 75 12.38 -18.61 -17.15
C LEU A 75 13.51 -18.30 -18.14
N LEU A 76 14.12 -17.12 -18.03
CA LEU A 76 15.28 -16.72 -18.83
C LEU A 76 16.60 -17.24 -18.25
N HIS A 77 16.58 -17.88 -17.08
CA HIS A 77 17.77 -18.25 -16.32
C HIS A 77 18.77 -17.08 -16.16
N CYS A 78 18.25 -15.86 -15.97
CA CYS A 78 19.04 -14.63 -15.94
C CYS A 78 19.34 -14.22 -14.49
N GLU A 79 20.49 -14.66 -13.96
CA GLU A 79 20.91 -14.35 -12.58
C GLU A 79 20.98 -12.84 -12.31
N GLU A 80 21.47 -12.06 -13.27
CA GLU A 80 21.59 -10.62 -13.15
C GLU A 80 20.21 -9.94 -13.06
N GLY A 81 19.22 -10.44 -13.82
CA GLY A 81 17.84 -9.95 -13.72
C GLY A 81 17.23 -10.24 -12.36
N THR A 82 17.45 -11.44 -11.82
CA THR A 82 17.04 -11.81 -10.46
C THR A 82 17.72 -10.94 -9.40
N ARG A 83 19.01 -10.63 -9.57
CA ARG A 83 19.79 -9.76 -8.68
C ARG A 83 19.24 -8.33 -8.67
N LEU A 84 18.94 -7.76 -9.84
CA LEU A 84 18.37 -6.42 -9.96
C LEU A 84 16.99 -6.33 -9.30
N LEU A 85 16.14 -7.34 -9.49
CA LEU A 85 14.84 -7.42 -8.82
C LEU A 85 15.00 -7.50 -7.30
N ALA A 86 15.88 -8.36 -6.79
CA ALA A 86 16.15 -8.48 -5.36
C ALA A 86 16.76 -7.20 -4.75
N LEU A 87 17.64 -6.52 -5.49
CA LEU A 87 18.22 -5.24 -5.09
C LEU A 87 17.14 -4.15 -5.01
N TYR A 88 16.27 -4.08 -6.01
CA TYR A 88 15.15 -3.14 -5.99
C TYR A 88 14.20 -3.42 -4.82
N GLU A 89 13.91 -4.68 -4.50
CA GLU A 89 13.11 -5.05 -3.33
C GLU A 89 13.78 -4.64 -2.02
N LYS A 90 15.09 -4.82 -1.89
CA LYS A 90 15.88 -4.36 -0.72
C LYS A 90 15.97 -2.84 -0.61
N LEU A 91 16.04 -2.12 -1.73
CA LEU A 91 16.04 -0.66 -1.73
C LEU A 91 14.65 -0.08 -1.43
N ARG A 92 13.60 -0.81 -1.80
CA ARG A 92 12.20 -0.47 -1.49
C ARG A 92 11.79 -0.85 -0.07
N MET A 93 12.41 -1.88 0.52
CA MET A 93 12.19 -2.32 1.88
C MET A 93 13.46 -2.00 2.69
N PRO A 94 13.54 -0.87 3.41
CA PRO A 94 14.73 -0.57 4.21
C PRO A 94 15.01 -1.74 5.16
N GLU A 95 16.08 -2.49 4.89
CA GLU A 95 16.46 -3.66 5.67
C GLU A 95 16.83 -3.23 7.08
N GLU A 96 16.20 -3.94 8.02
CA GLU A 96 16.64 -4.16 9.39
C GLU A 96 18.16 -4.38 9.43
N GLN A 97 18.93 -3.36 9.83
CA GLN A 97 20.27 -3.54 10.36
C GLN A 97 20.31 -3.01 11.78
N GLY A 98 20.65 -3.94 12.68
CA GLY A 98 20.47 -3.79 14.12
C GLY A 98 21.31 -2.70 14.74
N SER A 99 20.70 -2.01 15.69
CA SER A 99 21.30 -1.80 17.00
C SER A 99 20.16 -1.60 18.00
N ALA A 100 20.39 -2.12 19.21
CA ALA A 100 19.45 -2.13 20.30
C ALA A 100 18.88 -0.73 20.58
N GLU A 101 17.59 -0.52 20.35
CA GLU A 101 16.67 0.28 21.19
C GLU A 101 15.29 0.43 20.52
N GLY A 102 14.31 -0.32 21.05
CA GLY A 102 12.89 -0.13 20.79
C GLY A 102 12.24 -1.17 19.87
N ASN A 103 11.47 -2.09 20.46
CA ASN A 103 10.55 -3.00 19.75
C ASN A 103 9.70 -2.24 18.72
N ARG A 104 9.98 -2.39 17.42
CA ARG A 104 9.17 -1.82 16.34
C ARG A 104 8.40 -2.93 15.62
N CYS A 105 7.12 -2.69 15.37
CA CYS A 105 6.20 -3.62 14.71
C CYS A 105 6.25 -3.43 13.20
N SER A 106 6.39 -4.51 12.41
CA SER A 106 6.48 -4.45 10.94
C SER A 106 5.23 -3.87 10.27
N LEU A 107 4.05 -4.05 10.88
CA LEU A 107 2.80 -3.39 10.46
C LEU A 107 2.72 -1.91 10.90
N CYS A 108 3.53 -1.52 11.87
CA CYS A 108 3.52 -0.22 12.54
C CYS A 108 4.70 0.65 12.11
N GLN A 109 5.55 0.17 11.22
CA GLN A 109 6.74 0.85 10.70
C GLN A 109 6.42 1.85 9.58
N VAL A 110 5.14 2.21 9.37
CA VAL A 110 4.79 3.25 8.40
C VAL A 110 5.26 4.58 8.95
N SER A 111 6.44 5.00 8.51
CA SER A 111 6.92 6.36 8.66
C SER A 111 6.57 7.05 7.36
N GLY A 112 5.50 7.84 7.34
CA GLY A 112 5.05 8.61 6.18
C GLY A 112 4.81 7.83 4.88
N PRO A 113 4.33 8.51 3.83
CA PRO A 113 4.37 7.97 2.48
C PRO A 113 5.83 7.89 2.06
N SER A 114 6.24 6.71 1.62
CA SER A 114 7.52 6.53 0.96
C SER A 114 7.43 7.17 -0.44
N TYR A 115 7.77 8.45 -0.55
CA TYR A 115 8.10 9.06 -1.84
C TYR A 115 9.51 8.63 -2.27
N PRO A 116 9.75 8.30 -3.54
CA PRO A 116 11.03 8.49 -4.19
C PRO A 116 11.05 9.88 -4.81
N GLY A 117 11.70 10.85 -4.16
CA GLY A 117 11.78 12.20 -4.74
C GLY A 117 12.40 13.27 -3.86
N ASP A 118 13.46 12.98 -3.12
CA ASP A 118 14.27 14.05 -2.51
C ASP A 118 15.42 14.42 -3.45
N ARG A 119 15.37 15.64 -4.00
CA ARG A 119 16.58 16.39 -4.36
C ARG A 119 16.36 17.86 -4.03
N GLY A 120 16.94 18.27 -2.91
CA GLY A 120 17.30 19.66 -2.69
C GLY A 120 18.45 20.11 -3.59
N HIS A 121 18.35 21.32 -4.14
CA HIS A 121 19.42 22.34 -4.13
C HIS A 121 18.79 23.74 -4.33
N GLY A 122 18.68 24.51 -3.24
CA GLY A 122 18.81 25.98 -3.14
C GLY A 122 17.97 26.94 -3.99
N LEU A 123 16.78 27.31 -3.48
CA LEU A 123 16.10 28.65 -3.41
C LEU A 123 15.88 29.52 -4.68
N PRO A 124 14.73 30.23 -4.84
CA PRO A 124 14.07 31.00 -3.78
C PRO A 124 12.66 30.53 -3.40
N SER A 125 12.30 30.98 -2.20
CA SER A 125 11.06 30.76 -1.46
C SER A 125 9.79 31.04 -2.27
N LEU A 126 9.00 29.99 -2.50
CA LEU A 126 7.54 30.00 -2.49
C LEU A 126 7.08 28.66 -1.90
N THR A 127 7.21 28.53 -0.57
CA THR A 127 6.57 27.44 0.18
C THR A 127 5.06 27.63 0.08
N ILE A 128 4.44 27.08 -0.97
CA ILE A 128 3.03 26.71 -0.87
C ILE A 128 3.04 25.44 0.00
N VAL A 129 3.03 25.65 1.32
CA VAL A 129 2.66 24.61 2.27
C VAL A 129 1.26 24.17 1.83
N HIS A 130 1.16 23.07 1.08
CA HIS A 130 -0.12 22.48 0.76
C HIS A 130 -0.72 22.03 2.10
N GLN A 131 -1.62 22.84 2.63
CA GLN A 131 -2.38 22.43 3.79
C GLN A 131 -3.23 21.23 3.36
N PRO A 132 -3.18 20.12 4.11
CA PRO A 132 -3.99 18.96 3.77
C PRO A 132 -5.45 19.39 3.68
N THR A 133 -6.11 18.96 2.61
CA THR A 133 -7.49 19.33 2.39
C THR A 133 -8.36 18.66 3.45
N LYS A 134 -9.46 19.32 3.81
CA LYS A 134 -10.47 18.75 4.72
C LYS A 134 -10.90 17.34 4.29
N ARG A 135 -10.99 17.10 2.98
CA ARG A 135 -11.38 15.82 2.38
C ARG A 135 -10.38 14.69 2.68
N GLU A 136 -9.08 14.99 2.69
CA GLU A 136 -8.03 14.03 3.00
C GLU A 136 -7.99 13.70 4.49
N ILE A 137 -8.09 14.73 5.33
CA ILE A 137 -8.18 14.58 6.78
C ILE A 137 -9.39 13.71 7.15
N GLU A 138 -10.55 13.96 6.54
CA GLU A 138 -11.77 13.18 6.76
C GLU A 138 -11.61 11.71 6.38
N ALA A 139 -10.94 11.42 5.27
CA ALA A 139 -10.66 10.05 4.83
C ALA A 139 -9.74 9.32 5.82
N PHE A 140 -8.60 9.93 6.19
CA PHE A 140 -7.70 9.34 7.18
C PHE A 140 -8.36 9.18 8.55
N ALA A 141 -9.16 10.15 8.98
CA ALA A 141 -9.90 10.08 10.23
C ALA A 141 -10.89 8.90 10.23
N GLY A 142 -11.61 8.67 9.12
CA GLY A 142 -12.51 7.53 8.99
C GLY A 142 -11.77 6.19 9.09
N ILE A 143 -10.63 6.09 8.40
CA ILE A 143 -9.75 4.91 8.42
C ILE A 143 -9.25 4.62 9.84
N LEU A 144 -8.77 5.64 10.55
CA LEU A 144 -8.28 5.52 11.93
C LEU A 144 -9.38 5.09 12.89
N TYR A 145 -10.56 5.70 12.79
CA TYR A 145 -11.71 5.34 13.62
C TYR A 145 -12.11 3.87 13.41
N ILE A 146 -12.24 3.43 12.17
CA ILE A 146 -12.58 2.03 11.86
C ILE A 146 -11.51 1.09 12.40
N SER A 147 -10.23 1.44 12.23
CA SER A 147 -9.11 0.60 12.67
C SER A 147 -8.97 0.51 14.18
N GLU A 148 -9.36 1.54 14.91
CA GLU A 148 -9.31 1.52 16.39
C GLU A 148 -10.51 0.79 16.99
N TYR A 149 -11.71 1.07 16.49
CA TYR A 149 -12.96 0.67 17.15
C TYR A 149 -13.70 -0.47 16.46
N HIS A 150 -13.48 -0.68 15.17
CA HIS A 150 -14.26 -1.60 14.33
C HIS A 150 -13.40 -2.54 13.48
N ALA A 151 -12.16 -2.79 13.90
CA ALA A 151 -11.19 -3.62 13.18
C ALA A 151 -11.61 -5.08 12.95
N SER A 152 -12.68 -5.58 13.58
CA SER A 152 -13.20 -6.91 13.26
C SER A 152 -14.01 -6.92 11.95
N TYR A 153 -14.48 -5.76 11.49
CA TYR A 153 -15.43 -5.63 10.38
C TYR A 153 -14.83 -5.10 9.07
N TRP A 154 -13.53 -4.79 9.04
CA TRP A 154 -12.91 -4.22 7.84
C TRP A 154 -12.99 -5.15 6.62
N ARG A 155 -12.95 -6.47 6.81
CA ARG A 155 -13.11 -7.43 5.70
C ARG A 155 -14.49 -7.33 5.07
N CYS A 156 -15.53 -7.14 5.89
CA CYS A 156 -16.88 -6.89 5.38
C CYS A 156 -16.92 -5.56 4.65
N LEU A 157 -16.36 -4.50 5.24
CA LEU A 157 -16.33 -3.16 4.64
C LEU A 157 -15.63 -3.16 3.26
N VAL A 158 -14.46 -3.79 3.15
CA VAL A 158 -13.67 -3.79 1.91
C VAL A 158 -14.40 -4.50 0.77
N ARG A 159 -15.18 -5.55 1.08
CA ARG A 159 -16.03 -6.24 0.09
C ARG A 159 -17.22 -5.41 -0.40
N GLU A 160 -17.66 -4.46 0.41
CA GLU A 160 -18.78 -3.55 0.08
C GLU A 160 -18.30 -2.30 -0.69
N LEU A 161 -16.99 -2.11 -0.85
CA LEU A 161 -16.45 -1.02 -1.66
C LEU A 161 -16.83 -1.20 -3.14
N PRO A 162 -17.09 -0.11 -3.88
CA PRO A 162 -17.49 -0.18 -5.27
C PRO A 162 -16.49 -0.96 -6.15
N PRO A 163 -16.94 -1.69 -7.17
CA PRO A 163 -16.06 -2.29 -8.16
C PRO A 163 -15.11 -1.24 -8.76
N GLY A 164 -13.83 -1.58 -8.89
CA GLY A 164 -12.78 -0.65 -9.34
C GLY A 164 -12.17 0.22 -8.23
N LEU A 165 -12.73 0.19 -7.00
CA LEU A 165 -12.17 0.81 -5.80
C LEU A 165 -11.86 -0.21 -4.69
N GLN A 166 -11.73 -1.48 -5.04
CA GLN A 166 -11.42 -2.55 -4.09
C GLN A 166 -9.91 -2.80 -4.05
N VAL A 167 -9.39 -3.10 -2.86
CA VAL A 167 -8.01 -3.59 -2.71
C VAL A 167 -7.96 -5.03 -3.24
N PRO A 168 -6.95 -5.40 -4.05
CA PRO A 168 -6.79 -6.78 -4.51
C PRO A 168 -6.73 -7.78 -3.33
N GLU A 169 -7.51 -8.87 -3.41
CA GLU A 169 -7.57 -9.91 -2.37
C GLU A 169 -6.19 -10.51 -2.02
N ARG A 170 -5.25 -10.52 -2.97
CA ARG A 170 -3.87 -10.97 -2.73
C ARG A 170 -3.13 -10.07 -1.73
N ASP A 171 -3.36 -8.75 -1.77
CA ASP A 171 -2.68 -7.77 -0.92
C ASP A 171 -3.29 -7.78 0.48
N ILE A 172 -4.63 -7.93 0.53
CA ILE A 172 -5.38 -8.21 1.75
C ILE A 172 -4.82 -9.45 2.46
N PHE A 173 -4.59 -10.53 1.71
CA PHE A 173 -4.05 -11.79 2.25
C PHE A 173 -2.59 -11.64 2.70
N ALA A 174 -1.74 -10.95 1.93
CA ALA A 174 -0.35 -10.69 2.29
C ALA A 174 -0.23 -9.87 3.58
N LEU A 175 -1.02 -8.79 3.71
CA LEU A 175 -1.09 -7.97 4.92
C LEU A 175 -1.65 -8.76 6.12
N GLY A 176 -2.58 -9.67 5.89
CA GLY A 176 -3.12 -10.56 6.92
C GLY A 176 -2.12 -11.57 7.48
N LYS A 177 -1.03 -11.87 6.76
CA LYS A 177 0.05 -12.76 7.22
C LYS A 177 1.10 -12.06 8.07
N GLN A 178 1.17 -10.73 8.04
CA GLN A 178 2.15 -9.96 8.81
C GLN A 178 1.78 -9.95 10.30
N LYS A 179 2.76 -10.05 11.19
CA LYS A 179 2.56 -10.07 12.65
C LYS A 179 2.85 -8.69 13.26
N CYS A 180 1.92 -8.19 14.09
CA CYS A 180 2.20 -7.04 14.96
C CYS A 180 3.17 -7.47 16.09
N VAL A 181 4.32 -6.80 16.21
CA VAL A 181 5.39 -7.11 17.20
C VAL A 181 5.23 -6.31 18.51
N LEU A 182 4.34 -5.32 18.55
CA LEU A 182 4.07 -4.52 19.76
C LEU A 182 3.08 -5.23 20.70
N PRO A 183 3.26 -5.13 22.03
CA PRO A 183 3.04 -6.31 22.86
C PRO A 183 1.70 -6.33 23.60
N LYS A 184 1.28 -7.57 23.85
CA LYS A 184 0.25 -8.09 24.77
C LYS A 184 -1.19 -7.98 24.29
N GLU A 185 -1.84 -9.16 24.32
CA GLU A 185 -3.20 -9.48 23.90
C GLU A 185 -3.39 -9.57 22.39
N GLY A 186 -3.88 -10.71 21.91
CA GLY A 186 -4.07 -11.06 20.49
C GLY A 186 -5.04 -10.19 19.69
N GLN A 187 -5.23 -8.93 20.07
CA GLN A 187 -6.10 -7.94 19.44
C GLN A 187 -5.34 -6.89 18.59
N CYS A 188 -4.02 -6.68 18.81
CA CYS A 188 -3.23 -5.74 17.99
C CYS A 188 -3.29 -6.09 16.49
N GLY A 189 -3.24 -7.38 16.15
CA GLY A 189 -3.13 -7.85 14.78
C GLY A 189 -4.23 -7.31 13.87
N ASN A 190 -5.50 -7.42 14.28
CA ASN A 190 -6.61 -6.98 13.44
C ASN A 190 -6.64 -5.46 13.24
N ARG A 191 -6.29 -4.66 14.25
CA ARG A 191 -6.28 -3.19 14.15
C ARG A 191 -5.20 -2.71 13.19
N CYS A 192 -4.00 -3.25 13.29
CA CYS A 192 -2.90 -2.94 12.38
C CYS A 192 -3.20 -3.39 10.95
N THR A 193 -3.71 -4.61 10.76
CA THR A 193 -4.07 -5.11 9.43
C THR A 193 -5.19 -4.26 8.83
N CYS A 194 -6.22 -3.92 9.62
CA CYS A 194 -7.29 -3.00 9.20
C CYS A 194 -6.72 -1.68 8.70
N LEU A 195 -5.87 -1.04 9.51
CA LEU A 195 -5.25 0.23 9.18
C LEU A 195 -4.45 0.13 7.88
N ARG A 196 -3.61 -0.89 7.74
CA ARG A 196 -2.77 -1.08 6.55
C ARG A 196 -3.59 -1.34 5.29
N VAL A 197 -4.63 -2.16 5.36
CA VAL A 197 -5.50 -2.43 4.21
C VAL A 197 -6.24 -1.18 3.77
N LEU A 198 -6.77 -0.39 4.72
CA LEU A 198 -7.52 0.82 4.40
C LEU A 198 -6.61 1.99 3.98
N LEU A 199 -5.38 2.07 4.48
CA LEU A 199 -4.37 3.00 3.97
C LEU A 199 -3.96 2.61 2.54
N LEU A 200 -3.71 1.32 2.27
CA LEU A 200 -3.42 0.83 0.93
C LEU A 200 -4.57 1.11 -0.05
N TRP A 201 -5.82 0.89 0.37
CA TRP A 201 -7.00 1.28 -0.41
C TRP A 201 -6.95 2.75 -0.80
N ARG A 202 -6.59 3.62 0.15
CA ARG A 202 -6.49 5.05 -0.10
C ARG A 202 -5.34 5.39 -1.03
N GLU A 203 -4.18 4.77 -0.87
CA GLU A 203 -3.00 4.93 -1.71
C GLU A 203 -3.28 4.50 -3.17
N CYS A 204 -3.99 3.39 -3.38
CA CYS A 204 -4.35 2.92 -4.71
C CYS A 204 -5.37 3.82 -5.43
N HIS A 205 -6.10 4.66 -4.68
CA HIS A 205 -7.25 5.40 -5.19
C HIS A 205 -7.29 6.85 -4.68
N THR A 206 -6.15 7.55 -4.60
CA THR A 206 -5.97 8.84 -3.90
C THR A 206 -7.11 9.86 -4.09
N ASP A 207 -7.59 10.04 -5.34
CA ASP A 207 -8.64 11.00 -5.68
C ASP A 207 -10.07 10.53 -5.40
N SER A 208 -10.27 9.21 -5.35
CA SER A 208 -11.58 8.56 -5.25
C SER A 208 -11.85 7.96 -3.86
N ALA A 209 -10.79 7.62 -3.13
CA ALA A 209 -10.82 7.06 -1.77
C ALA A 209 -11.15 8.12 -0.73
N THR A 210 -12.43 8.46 -0.68
CA THR A 210 -12.98 9.46 0.25
C THR A 210 -13.75 8.81 1.39
N LEU A 211 -13.91 9.56 2.48
CA LEU A 211 -14.82 9.19 3.56
C LEU A 211 -16.24 8.87 3.04
N LYS A 212 -16.73 9.61 2.05
CA LYS A 212 -18.06 9.40 1.46
C LYS A 212 -18.20 8.01 0.84
N VAL A 213 -17.15 7.49 0.20
CA VAL A 213 -17.15 6.13 -0.36
C VAL A 213 -17.26 5.09 0.75
N ILE A 214 -16.49 5.25 1.83
CA ILE A 214 -16.58 4.39 3.02
C ILE A 214 -17.99 4.41 3.62
N ILE A 215 -18.56 5.60 3.82
CA ILE A 215 -19.91 5.78 4.38
C ILE A 215 -20.94 5.08 3.50
N ASN A 216 -20.88 5.29 2.18
CA ASN A 216 -21.86 4.71 1.26
C ASN A 216 -21.77 3.18 1.23
N ALA A 217 -20.56 2.61 1.14
CA ALA A 217 -20.33 1.16 1.20
C ALA A 217 -20.84 0.55 2.52
N ALA A 218 -20.52 1.19 3.65
CA ALA A 218 -20.95 0.72 4.95
C ALA A 218 -22.49 0.82 5.14
N ARG A 219 -23.12 1.85 4.56
CA ARG A 219 -24.56 2.09 4.63
C ARG A 219 -25.37 1.12 3.75
N SER A 220 -24.84 0.75 2.59
CA SER A 220 -25.50 -0.19 1.67
C SER A 220 -25.46 -1.64 2.14
N SER A 221 -24.53 -1.99 3.04
CA SER A 221 -24.42 -3.34 3.56
C SER A 221 -25.63 -3.75 4.42
N GLU A 222 -25.99 -5.03 4.40
CA GLU A 222 -26.98 -5.61 5.31
C GLU A 222 -26.44 -5.78 6.74
N ASN A 223 -25.12 -5.69 6.93
CA ASN A 223 -24.47 -5.85 8.22
C ASN A 223 -24.79 -4.68 9.16
N ALA A 224 -25.48 -4.95 10.27
CA ALA A 224 -25.87 -3.95 11.27
C ALA A 224 -24.68 -3.14 11.83
N LYS A 225 -23.50 -3.76 11.95
CA LYS A 225 -22.29 -3.09 12.43
C LYS A 225 -21.70 -2.14 11.40
N LEU A 226 -21.78 -2.47 10.11
CA LEU A 226 -21.39 -1.54 9.05
C LEU A 226 -22.35 -0.34 8.98
N LYS A 227 -23.66 -0.56 9.16
CA LYS A 227 -24.64 0.55 9.27
C LYS A 227 -24.34 1.47 10.46
N GLU A 228 -23.96 0.90 11.61
CA GLU A 228 -23.51 1.66 12.79
C GLU A 228 -22.29 2.53 12.47
N ILE A 229 -21.26 1.95 11.83
CA ILE A 229 -20.07 2.69 11.37
C ILE A 229 -20.49 3.85 10.45
N ALA A 230 -21.35 3.60 9.46
CA ALA A 230 -21.81 4.62 8.53
C ALA A 230 -22.51 5.78 9.25
N ASN A 231 -23.34 5.49 10.24
CA ASN A 231 -24.05 6.51 11.03
C ASN A 231 -23.09 7.39 11.83
N VAL A 232 -22.11 6.77 12.51
CA VAL A 232 -21.12 7.51 13.30
C VAL A 232 -20.19 8.34 12.42
N LEU A 233 -19.76 7.81 11.27
CA LEU A 233 -18.96 8.57 10.31
C LEU A 233 -19.74 9.73 9.69
N SER A 234 -21.06 9.58 9.50
CA SER A 234 -21.92 10.64 8.94
C SER A 234 -22.14 11.81 9.90
N SER A 235 -22.07 11.57 11.21
CA SER A 235 -22.26 12.64 12.21
C SER A 235 -21.00 13.48 12.45
N GLY A 236 -19.83 13.01 12.02
CA GLY A 236 -18.53 13.64 12.30
C GLY A 236 -18.04 13.48 13.74
N SER A 237 -18.80 12.84 14.64
CA SER A 237 -18.46 12.76 16.07
C SER A 237 -17.21 11.92 16.34
N TYR A 238 -16.89 10.99 15.44
CA TYR A 238 -15.74 10.09 15.53
C TYR A 238 -14.38 10.81 15.60
N MET A 239 -14.28 12.03 15.06
CA MET A 239 -13.05 12.83 15.06
C MET A 239 -12.51 13.10 16.47
N LYS A 240 -13.40 13.21 17.46
CA LYS A 240 -13.06 13.49 18.86
C LYS A 240 -12.67 12.26 19.67
N TYR A 241 -12.78 11.06 19.10
CA TYR A 241 -12.49 9.83 19.83
C TYR A 241 -10.99 9.71 20.04
N CYS A 242 -10.58 9.26 21.24
CA CYS A 242 -9.19 8.97 21.53
C CYS A 242 -8.72 7.73 20.74
N VAL A 243 -7.44 7.65 20.41
CA VAL A 243 -6.81 6.46 19.87
C VAL A 243 -5.97 5.84 20.98
N ASN A 244 -6.47 4.73 21.52
CA ASN A 244 -5.89 4.05 22.67
C ASN A 244 -4.96 2.91 22.27
N SER A 245 -4.87 2.60 20.99
CA SER A 245 -3.92 1.61 20.49
C SER A 245 -2.56 2.23 20.19
N GLN A 246 -1.56 1.81 20.96
CA GLN A 246 -0.17 2.22 20.75
C GLN A 246 0.33 1.88 19.33
N CYS A 247 -0.14 0.77 18.76
CA CYS A 247 0.30 0.34 17.44
C CYS A 247 -0.22 1.24 16.33
N ILE A 248 -1.45 1.77 16.45
CA ILE A 248 -2.01 2.74 15.51
C ILE A 248 -1.26 4.06 15.62
N VAL A 249 -1.03 4.54 16.85
CA VAL A 249 -0.28 5.78 17.11
C VAL A 249 1.12 5.71 16.47
N ILE A 250 1.84 4.61 16.70
CA ILE A 250 3.18 4.39 16.12
C ILE A 250 3.11 4.25 14.59
N ALA A 251 2.10 3.55 14.06
CA ALA A 251 1.87 3.43 12.61
C ALA A 251 1.54 4.77 11.95
N CYS A 252 1.16 5.79 12.71
CA CYS A 252 0.98 7.15 12.22
C CYS A 252 2.25 7.99 12.37
N GLY A 253 3.44 7.42 12.57
CA GLY A 253 4.69 8.19 12.72
C GLY A 253 4.89 8.88 14.07
N MET A 254 3.92 8.77 15.01
CA MET A 254 4.03 9.43 16.31
C MET A 254 4.98 8.69 17.25
N ARG A 255 5.82 9.45 17.96
CA ARG A 255 6.78 8.88 18.92
C ARG A 255 6.06 8.15 20.06
N SER A 256 6.51 6.94 20.34
CA SER A 256 6.10 6.15 21.50
C SER A 256 6.39 6.90 22.80
N CYS A 257 5.36 7.40 23.48
CA CYS A 257 5.45 7.94 24.84
C CYS A 257 4.79 6.97 25.82
N LYS A 258 5.33 6.82 27.04
CA LYS A 258 4.75 5.97 28.10
C LYS A 258 3.34 6.45 28.58
N GLN A 259 2.92 7.66 28.19
CA GLN A 259 1.65 8.30 28.55
C GLN A 259 0.83 8.65 27.28
N TYR A 260 0.56 7.70 26.39
CA TYR A 260 -0.14 7.97 25.12
C TYR A 260 -1.68 7.84 25.20
N LYS A 261 -2.21 7.18 26.24
CA LYS A 261 -3.66 7.03 26.43
C LYS A 261 -4.28 8.41 26.69
N ASP A 262 -5.39 8.68 26.01
CA ASP A 262 -6.13 9.95 26.05
C ASP A 262 -5.39 11.19 25.51
N VAL A 263 -4.23 11.02 24.86
CA VAL A 263 -3.45 12.13 24.29
C VAL A 263 -3.77 12.37 22.82
N TYR A 264 -4.03 11.32 22.06
CA TYR A 264 -4.21 11.40 20.61
C TYR A 264 -5.66 11.20 20.24
N THR A 265 -6.29 12.22 19.65
CA THR A 265 -7.60 12.05 19.01
C THR A 265 -7.46 11.53 17.59
N VAL A 266 -8.52 10.93 17.05
CA VAL A 266 -8.61 10.54 15.64
C VAL A 266 -8.29 11.72 14.72
N GLU A 267 -8.83 12.90 15.01
CA GLU A 267 -8.57 14.13 14.25
C GLU A 267 -7.09 14.52 14.28
N MET A 268 -6.43 14.48 15.45
CA MET A 268 -5.02 14.83 15.57
C MET A 268 -4.12 13.92 14.73
N LEU A 269 -4.35 12.61 14.80
CA LEU A 269 -3.58 11.64 14.00
C LEU A 269 -3.89 11.75 12.51
N ALA A 270 -5.15 11.98 12.13
CA ALA A 270 -5.55 12.17 10.74
C ALA A 270 -4.91 13.42 10.13
N ASN A 271 -4.89 14.52 10.88
CA ASN A 271 -4.19 15.74 10.47
C ASN A 271 -2.69 15.51 10.32
N HIS A 272 -2.07 14.73 11.20
CA HIS A 272 -0.66 14.41 11.10
C HIS A 272 -0.35 13.56 9.87
N LEU A 273 -1.10 12.47 9.65
CA LEU A 273 -1.00 11.63 8.45
C LEU A 273 -1.19 12.45 7.16
N ALA A 274 -2.20 13.32 7.12
CA ALA A 274 -2.47 14.12 5.93
C ALA A 274 -1.32 15.09 5.62
N LYS A 275 -0.67 15.66 6.65
CA LYS A 275 0.51 16.53 6.48
C LYS A 275 1.73 15.77 5.99
N GLU A 276 1.96 14.55 6.48
CA GLU A 276 3.07 13.71 5.99
C GLU A 276 2.86 13.27 4.53
N VAL A 277 1.61 13.24 4.04
CA VAL A 277 1.29 12.86 2.66
C VAL A 277 1.43 14.02 1.67
N THR A 278 1.24 15.25 2.11
CA THR A 278 1.26 16.45 1.26
C THR A 278 2.56 17.25 1.33
N GLY A 279 3.48 16.91 2.25
CA GLY A 279 4.74 17.63 2.48
C GLY A 279 5.95 16.76 2.18
#